data_AF-A0A957IX63-F1
#
_entry.id   AF-A0A957IX63-F1
#
_cell.length_a   1.000
_cell.length_b   1.000
_cell.length_c   1.000
_cell.angle_alpha   90.00
_cell.angle_beta   90.00
_cell.angle_gamma   90.00
#
_symmetry.space_group_name_H-M   'P 1'
#
loop_
_entity.id
_entity.type
_entity.pdbx_description
1 polymer ?
#
loop_
_entity_poly.entity_id
_entity_poly.type
_entity_poly.pdbx_seq_one_letter_code
_entity_poly.pdbx_strand_id
1 'polypeptide(L)'
;MMDFLALLLLLGAYLGLASRRVRAAVRRFAHNKRHGLLLVVSLLLPLLLVRLPAAAAAPLSFVQDAGVMLLYLLVPAAATLYRPAGARPLHPLDVLAILALWFPVEFGWLPRADAQLAAGVALPVPLLTAIVLGLVCFVVLRPLPDIGYTFTLRRADWGAIGRALGAYLLVALPLGLATRFLVIDLAPFDAGRWLLAWPLGYLFTALPEELLFRGVIQNQLHGRLRREWLALAVAAVVFGLSHLNNATPGYPEPNWMYAVMAALAGVAYGWTWRRTGKITASAVVHATVNFVWGLLLSG
;
A
#
# COMPACT_ATOMS: atom_id res chain seq x y z
N MET A 1 24.45 12.20 -1.99
CA MET A 1 24.70 11.04 -2.89
C MET A 1 24.06 9.76 -2.37
N MET A 2 24.27 9.39 -1.09
CA MET A 2 23.68 8.18 -0.51
C MET A 2 22.15 8.18 -0.50
N ASP A 3 21.52 9.30 -0.13
CA ASP A 3 20.07 9.50 -0.17
C ASP A 3 19.48 9.22 -1.56
N PHE A 4 20.05 9.86 -2.59
CA PHE A 4 19.63 9.68 -3.97
C PHE A 4 19.76 8.22 -4.42
N LEU A 5 20.85 7.54 -4.05
CA LEU A 5 21.03 6.12 -4.37
C LEU A 5 19.99 5.24 -3.67
N ALA A 6 19.71 5.49 -2.39
CA ALA A 6 18.69 4.76 -1.64
C ALA A 6 17.30 4.92 -2.28
N LEU A 7 16.95 6.15 -2.66
CA LEU A 7 15.68 6.44 -3.35
C LEU A 7 15.63 5.83 -4.75
N LEU A 8 16.73 5.87 -5.51
CA LEU A 8 16.81 5.27 -6.83
C LEU A 8 16.59 3.75 -6.77
N LEU A 9 17.17 3.08 -5.78
CA LEU A 9 16.97 1.64 -5.55
C LEU A 9 15.49 1.33 -5.24
N LEU A 10 14.88 2.08 -4.32
CA LEU A 10 13.52 1.83 -3.88
C LEU A 10 12.46 2.23 -4.92
N LEU A 11 12.54 3.44 -5.46
CA LEU A 11 11.61 3.91 -6.50
C LEU A 11 11.81 3.14 -7.80
N GLY A 12 13.06 2.80 -8.14
CA GLY A 12 13.39 1.95 -9.28
C GLY A 12 12.79 0.56 -9.15
N ALA A 13 12.88 -0.07 -7.98
CA ALA A 13 12.22 -1.35 -7.71
C ALA A 13 10.69 -1.20 -7.73
N TYR A 14 10.16 -0.18 -7.05
CA TYR A 14 8.73 0.09 -6.95
C TYR A 14 8.09 0.22 -8.34
N LEU A 15 8.59 1.14 -9.17
CA LEU A 15 8.07 1.37 -10.52
C LEU A 15 8.48 0.25 -11.48
N GLY A 16 9.71 -0.26 -11.38
CA GLY A 16 10.26 -1.27 -12.26
C GLY A 16 9.49 -2.59 -12.20
N LEU A 17 9.02 -3.01 -11.02
CA LEU A 17 8.20 -4.21 -10.87
C LEU A 17 6.82 -4.11 -11.54
N ALA A 18 6.38 -2.94 -12.03
CA ALA A 18 5.19 -2.87 -12.89
C ALA A 18 5.46 -3.44 -14.30
N SER A 19 6.73 -3.42 -14.75
CA SER A 19 7.14 -3.98 -16.04
C SER A 19 7.12 -5.52 -16.03
N ARG A 20 6.53 -6.12 -17.08
CA ARG A 20 6.55 -7.59 -17.25
C ARG A 20 7.97 -8.12 -17.44
N ARG A 21 8.83 -7.38 -18.15
CA ARG A 21 10.23 -7.77 -18.43
C ARG A 21 11.06 -7.78 -17.16
N VAL A 22 10.99 -6.71 -16.37
CA VAL A 22 11.70 -6.59 -15.09
C VAL A 22 11.22 -7.67 -14.12
N ARG A 23 9.90 -7.85 -13.95
CA ARG A 23 9.36 -8.94 -13.12
C ARG A 23 9.84 -10.31 -13.54
N ALA A 24 9.84 -10.62 -14.83
CA ALA A 24 10.34 -11.90 -15.32
C ALA A 24 11.84 -12.09 -15.01
N ALA A 25 12.66 -11.04 -15.15
CA ALA A 25 14.06 -11.09 -14.78
C ALA A 25 14.26 -11.32 -13.27
N VAL A 26 13.57 -10.57 -12.42
CA VAL A 26 13.67 -10.71 -10.96
C VAL A 26 13.16 -12.07 -10.48
N ARG A 27 12.07 -12.61 -11.07
CA ARG A 27 11.57 -13.96 -10.78
C ARG A 27 12.55 -15.05 -11.20
N ARG A 28 13.24 -14.90 -12.34
CA ARG A 28 14.30 -15.84 -12.75
C ARG A 28 15.47 -15.84 -11.77
N PHE A 29 15.86 -14.68 -11.26
CA PHE A 29 16.85 -14.60 -10.19
C PHE A 29 16.34 -15.31 -8.92
N ALA A 30 15.16 -14.94 -8.43
CA ALA A 30 14.54 -15.48 -7.22
C ALA A 30 13.86 -16.86 -7.42
N HIS A 31 14.37 -17.70 -8.33
CA HIS A 31 13.76 -19.00 -8.67
C HIS A 31 13.80 -20.03 -7.53
N ASN A 32 14.62 -19.81 -6.51
CA ASN A 32 14.73 -20.66 -5.33
C ASN A 32 14.72 -19.83 -4.04
N LYS A 33 14.51 -20.49 -2.89
CA LYS A 33 14.40 -19.83 -1.58
C LYS A 33 15.64 -19.02 -1.21
N ARG A 34 16.85 -19.49 -1.55
CA ARG A 34 18.11 -18.78 -1.23
C ARG A 34 18.20 -17.45 -1.98
N HIS A 35 17.98 -17.46 -3.30
CA HIS A 35 17.98 -16.22 -4.08
C HIS A 35 16.80 -15.30 -3.72
N GLY A 36 15.65 -15.87 -3.34
CA GLY A 36 14.54 -15.10 -2.78
C GLY A 36 14.90 -14.37 -1.49
N LEU A 37 15.58 -15.05 -0.56
CA LEU A 37 16.08 -14.44 0.68
C LEU A 37 17.16 -13.39 0.41
N LEU A 38 18.09 -13.64 -0.52
CA LEU A 38 19.10 -12.65 -0.91
C LEU A 38 18.47 -11.38 -1.49
N LEU A 39 17.43 -11.52 -2.32
CA LEU A 39 16.66 -10.39 -2.84
C LEU A 39 15.96 -9.61 -1.72
N VAL A 40 15.45 -10.29 -0.70
CA VAL A 40 14.80 -9.63 0.45
C VAL A 40 15.82 -8.92 1.33
N VAL A 41 16.94 -9.58 1.64
CA VAL A 41 18.01 -8.99 2.46
C VAL A 41 18.64 -7.78 1.77
N SER A 42 18.72 -7.76 0.43
CA SER A 42 19.24 -6.58 -0.29
C SER A 42 18.36 -5.32 -0.13
N LEU A 43 17.09 -5.47 0.27
CA LEU A 43 16.22 -4.34 0.62
C LEU A 43 16.63 -3.64 1.93
N LEU A 44 17.60 -4.18 2.68
CA LEU A 44 18.21 -3.47 3.81
C LEU A 44 19.15 -2.35 3.35
N LEU A 45 19.73 -2.47 2.15
CA LEU A 45 20.76 -1.56 1.65
C LEU A 45 20.32 -0.07 1.65
N PRO A 46 19.12 0.32 1.21
CA PRO A 46 18.68 1.71 1.25
C PRO A 46 18.70 2.32 2.66
N LEU A 47 18.30 1.56 3.68
CA LEU A 47 18.38 2.02 5.08
C LEU A 47 19.83 2.20 5.51
N LEU A 48 20.70 1.23 5.19
CA LEU A 48 22.12 1.32 5.54
C LEU A 48 22.77 2.55 4.89
N LEU A 49 22.50 2.81 3.61
CA LEU A 49 23.02 3.99 2.91
C LEU A 49 22.65 5.31 3.62
N VAL A 50 21.42 5.42 4.10
CA VAL A 50 20.91 6.65 4.73
C VAL A 50 21.40 6.79 6.18
N ARG A 51 21.61 5.68 6.89
CA ARG A 51 22.05 5.69 8.30
C ARG A 51 23.57 5.65 8.48
N LEU A 52 24.32 5.21 7.47
CA LEU A 52 25.79 5.09 7.52
C LEU A 52 26.50 6.40 7.93
N PRO A 53 26.11 7.60 7.45
CA PRO A 53 26.79 8.84 7.85
C PRO A 53 26.75 9.11 9.36
N ALA A 54 25.70 8.65 10.05
CA ALA A 54 25.52 8.83 11.48
C ALA A 54 26.01 7.63 12.30
N ALA A 55 26.48 6.55 11.66
CA ALA A 55 26.77 5.28 12.34
C ALA A 55 27.92 5.40 13.35
N ALA A 56 28.97 6.18 13.04
CA ALA A 56 30.10 6.38 13.96
C ALA A 56 29.69 7.16 15.22
N ALA A 57 28.76 8.11 15.10
CA ALA A 57 28.27 8.92 16.21
C ALA A 57 27.25 8.17 17.08
N ALA A 58 26.49 7.24 16.51
CA ALA A 58 25.43 6.51 17.21
C ALA A 58 25.38 5.01 16.82
N PRO A 59 26.43 4.23 17.10
CA PRO A 59 26.59 2.87 16.60
C PRO A 59 25.50 1.91 17.12
N LEU A 60 25.06 2.07 18.38
CA LEU A 60 23.99 1.26 18.93
C LEU A 60 22.66 1.49 18.19
N SER A 61 22.31 2.75 17.92
CA SER A 61 21.09 3.08 17.17
C SER A 61 21.14 2.55 15.74
N PHE A 62 22.31 2.62 15.10
CA PHE A 62 22.52 2.08 13.75
C PHE A 62 22.30 0.57 13.71
N VAL A 63 22.86 -0.17 14.67
CA VAL A 63 22.68 -1.63 14.78
C VAL A 63 21.23 -1.99 15.11
N GLN A 64 20.58 -1.24 16.00
CA GLN A 64 19.17 -1.43 16.32
C GLN A 64 18.27 -1.22 15.10
N ASP A 65 18.44 -0.12 14.37
CA ASP A 65 17.65 0.17 13.17
C ASP A 65 17.85 -0.92 12.09
N ALA A 66 19.10 -1.31 11.85
CA ALA A 66 19.41 -2.38 10.90
C ALA A 66 18.80 -3.72 11.33
N GLY A 67 18.85 -4.04 12.63
CA GLY A 67 18.28 -5.27 13.19
C GLY A 67 16.75 -5.30 13.10
N VAL A 68 16.07 -4.22 13.48
CA VAL A 68 14.61 -4.09 13.37
C VAL A 68 14.18 -4.21 11.91
N MET A 69 14.87 -3.52 11.01
CA MET A 69 14.54 -3.59 9.59
C MET A 69 14.80 -4.96 9.00
N LEU A 70 15.90 -5.63 9.36
CA LEU A 70 16.18 -6.99 8.92
C LEU A 70 15.09 -7.96 9.40
N LEU A 71 14.63 -7.84 10.65
CA LEU A 71 13.53 -8.64 11.16
C LEU A 71 12.24 -8.37 10.37
N TYR A 72 11.92 -7.10 10.11
CA TYR A 72 10.76 -6.70 9.31
C TYR A 72 10.81 -7.26 7.88
N LEU A 73 11.99 -7.33 7.27
CA LEU A 73 12.18 -7.94 5.95
C LEU A 73 12.00 -9.46 5.98
N LEU A 74 12.61 -10.13 6.96
CA LEU A 74 12.71 -11.59 6.99
C LEU A 74 11.43 -12.29 7.41
N VAL A 75 10.66 -11.75 8.36
CA VAL A 75 9.44 -12.41 8.87
C VAL A 75 8.37 -12.62 7.76
N PRO A 76 7.90 -11.59 7.04
CA PRO A 76 6.90 -11.78 5.99
C PRO A 76 7.47 -12.54 4.78
N ALA A 77 8.76 -12.38 4.48
CA ALA A 77 9.41 -13.14 3.41
C ALA A 77 9.50 -14.64 3.74
N ALA A 78 9.87 -15.00 4.95
CA ALA A 78 9.90 -16.38 5.42
C ALA A 78 8.48 -16.97 5.41
N ALA A 79 7.49 -16.25 5.94
CA ALA A 79 6.10 -16.69 5.88
C ALA A 79 5.62 -16.95 4.43
N THR A 80 6.05 -16.10 3.49
CA THR A 80 5.76 -16.24 2.06
C THR A 80 6.48 -17.43 1.41
N LEU A 81 7.78 -17.61 1.65
CA LEU A 81 8.63 -18.64 1.03
C LEU A 81 8.42 -20.04 1.59
N TYR A 82 8.06 -20.14 2.87
CA TYR A 82 7.86 -21.42 3.56
C TYR A 82 6.41 -21.84 3.64
N ARG A 83 5.48 -21.04 3.08
CA ARG A 83 4.11 -21.47 2.86
C ARG A 83 4.07 -22.77 2.02
N PRO A 84 3.36 -23.82 2.48
CA PRO A 84 3.27 -25.07 1.73
C PRO A 84 2.72 -24.89 0.31
N ALA A 85 3.31 -25.62 -0.64
CA ALA A 85 2.78 -25.70 -1.99
C ALA A 85 1.36 -26.29 -1.96
N GLY A 86 0.43 -25.70 -2.73
CA GLY A 86 -0.97 -26.14 -2.77
C GLY A 86 -1.82 -25.78 -1.55
N ALA A 87 -1.26 -25.13 -0.51
CA ALA A 87 -2.08 -24.66 0.60
C ALA A 87 -3.19 -23.71 0.12
N ARG A 88 -4.37 -23.78 0.76
CA ARG A 88 -5.51 -22.92 0.44
C ARG A 88 -5.22 -21.46 0.78
N PRO A 89 -5.76 -20.47 0.02
CA PRO A 89 -5.65 -19.06 0.36
C PRO A 89 -6.05 -18.78 1.82
N LEU A 90 -5.46 -17.75 2.44
CA LEU A 90 -5.56 -17.47 3.88
C LEU A 90 -5.06 -18.63 4.76
N HIS A 91 -4.00 -19.31 4.34
CA HIS A 91 -3.23 -20.19 5.21
C HIS A 91 -2.64 -19.36 6.39
N PRO A 92 -2.39 -19.92 7.59
CA PRO A 92 -1.81 -19.15 8.71
C PRO A 92 -0.55 -18.36 8.36
N LEU A 93 0.32 -18.90 7.50
CA LEU A 93 1.49 -18.17 6.98
C LEU A 93 1.14 -17.02 6.03
N ASP A 94 0.00 -17.07 5.34
CA ASP A 94 -0.50 -15.91 4.59
C ASP A 94 -0.93 -14.81 5.54
N VAL A 95 -1.64 -15.17 6.61
CA VAL A 95 -2.07 -14.24 7.65
C VAL A 95 -0.86 -13.63 8.34
N LEU A 96 0.15 -14.44 8.71
CA LEU A 96 1.41 -13.95 9.27
C LEU A 96 2.11 -12.98 8.32
N ALA A 97 2.21 -13.30 7.03
CA ALA A 97 2.83 -12.40 6.05
C ALA A 97 2.09 -11.06 5.94
N ILE A 98 0.75 -11.09 5.93
CA ILE A 98 -0.09 -9.87 5.88
C ILE A 98 0.12 -9.03 7.15
N LEU A 99 -0.01 -9.63 8.33
CA LEU A 99 0.11 -8.91 9.60
C LEU A 99 1.53 -8.39 9.83
N ALA A 100 2.55 -9.18 9.51
CA ALA A 100 3.95 -8.76 9.64
C ALA A 100 4.34 -7.65 8.65
N LEU A 101 3.69 -7.55 7.49
CA LEU A 101 3.86 -6.41 6.58
C LEU A 101 3.15 -5.16 7.09
N TRP A 102 1.92 -5.32 7.58
CA TRP A 102 1.02 -4.22 7.87
C TRP A 102 1.25 -3.59 9.25
N PHE A 103 1.26 -4.38 10.34
CA PHE A 103 1.26 -3.84 11.70
C PHE A 103 2.48 -2.97 12.04
N PRO A 104 3.73 -3.35 11.67
CA PRO A 104 4.87 -2.49 11.95
C PRO A 104 4.80 -1.12 11.26
N VAL A 105 4.12 -1.04 10.11
CA VAL A 105 3.87 0.22 9.39
C VAL A 105 2.76 1.01 10.10
N GLU A 106 1.62 0.36 10.35
CA GLU A 106 0.44 0.96 10.99
C GLU A 106 0.76 1.60 12.35
N PHE A 107 1.53 0.90 13.18
CA PHE A 107 1.86 1.34 14.53
C PHE A 107 3.21 2.06 14.63
N GLY A 108 3.85 2.38 13.50
CA GLY A 108 5.09 3.16 13.47
C GLY A 108 6.27 2.49 14.18
N TRP A 109 6.37 1.17 14.12
CA TRP A 109 7.45 0.39 14.74
C TRP A 109 8.74 0.37 13.92
N LEU A 110 8.68 0.80 12.66
CA LEU A 110 9.86 0.86 11.80
C LEU A 110 10.79 2.00 12.21
N PRO A 111 12.11 1.86 12.00
CA PRO A 111 13.08 2.92 12.25
C PRO A 111 12.71 4.22 11.54
N ARG A 112 13.01 5.38 12.11
CA ARG A 112 12.82 6.66 11.40
C ARG A 112 14.06 6.96 10.57
N ALA A 113 13.91 6.94 9.26
CA ALA A 113 14.98 7.26 8.33
C ALA A 113 14.39 7.85 7.05
N ASP A 114 14.71 9.12 6.79
CA ASP A 114 14.25 9.82 5.61
C ASP A 114 15.44 10.08 4.68
N ALA A 115 15.21 9.94 3.37
CA ALA A 115 16.17 10.30 2.35
C ALA A 115 15.72 11.55 1.61
N GLN A 116 16.62 12.51 1.44
CA GLN A 116 16.35 13.74 0.71
C GLN A 116 16.22 13.47 -0.80
N LEU A 117 15.06 13.79 -1.36
CA LEU A 117 14.81 13.76 -2.81
C LEU A 117 15.17 15.10 -3.45
N ALA A 118 14.75 16.19 -2.82
CA ALA A 118 15.00 17.57 -3.24
C ALA A 118 15.00 18.48 -2.00
N ALA A 119 15.37 19.76 -2.17
CA ALA A 119 15.33 20.72 -1.08
C ALA A 119 13.92 20.79 -0.46
N GLY A 120 13.82 20.46 0.83
CA GLY A 120 12.56 20.44 1.57
C GLY A 120 11.64 19.24 1.29
N VAL A 121 12.07 18.27 0.48
CA VAL A 121 11.30 17.06 0.15
C VAL A 121 12.09 15.82 0.52
N ALA A 122 11.68 15.17 1.61
CA ALA A 122 12.25 13.91 2.08
C ALA A 122 11.21 12.78 1.96
N LEU A 123 11.66 11.58 1.66
CA LEU A 123 10.81 10.40 1.60
C LEU A 123 11.21 9.37 2.66
N PRO A 124 10.23 8.75 3.36
CA PRO A 124 10.48 7.78 4.40
C PRO A 124 10.96 6.44 3.80
N VAL A 125 12.24 6.14 3.99
CA VAL A 125 12.91 4.95 3.45
C VAL A 125 12.30 3.63 3.95
N PRO A 126 11.93 3.47 5.24
CA PRO A 126 11.29 2.24 5.70
C PRO A 126 9.92 2.00 5.07
N LEU A 127 9.11 3.04 4.85
CA LEU A 127 7.79 2.90 4.21
C LEU A 127 7.93 2.53 2.74
N LEU A 128 8.85 3.17 2.01
CA LEU A 128 9.17 2.77 0.64
C LEU A 128 9.68 1.33 0.57
N THR A 129 10.50 0.92 1.53
CA THR A 129 10.96 -0.47 1.63
C THR A 129 9.81 -1.43 1.91
N ALA A 130 8.86 -1.09 2.77
CA ALA A 130 7.65 -1.89 3.05
C ALA A 130 6.83 -2.13 1.77
N ILE A 131 6.65 -1.09 0.94
CA ILE A 131 5.95 -1.20 -0.34
C ILE A 131 6.68 -2.18 -1.28
N VAL A 132 8.00 -2.01 -1.42
CA VAL A 132 8.82 -2.89 -2.27
C VAL A 132 8.83 -4.32 -1.74
N LEU A 133 8.89 -4.52 -0.42
CA LEU A 133 8.81 -5.83 0.22
C LEU A 133 7.48 -6.52 -0.07
N GLY A 134 6.36 -5.81 0.03
CA GLY A 134 5.03 -6.33 -0.34
C GLY A 134 4.97 -6.79 -1.79
N LEU A 135 5.54 -6.01 -2.72
CA LEU A 135 5.66 -6.39 -4.13
C LEU A 135 6.59 -7.60 -4.32
N VAL A 136 7.74 -7.65 -3.65
CA VAL A 136 8.65 -8.80 -3.71
C VAL A 136 7.93 -10.06 -3.22
N CYS A 137 7.27 -10.01 -2.07
CA CYS A 137 6.54 -11.15 -1.52
C CYS A 137 5.44 -11.66 -2.47
N PHE A 138 4.56 -10.79 -2.95
CA PHE A 138 3.32 -11.23 -3.64
C PHE A 138 3.31 -11.04 -5.15
N VAL A 139 4.32 -10.39 -5.73
CA VAL A 139 4.49 -10.26 -7.18
C VAL A 139 5.72 -11.02 -7.67
N VAL A 140 6.72 -11.28 -6.83
CA VAL A 140 7.94 -12.01 -7.23
C VAL A 140 7.98 -13.41 -6.62
N LEU A 141 8.09 -13.52 -5.29
CA LEU A 141 8.39 -14.78 -4.59
C LEU A 141 7.20 -15.75 -4.63
N ARG A 142 6.00 -15.26 -4.34
CA ARG A 142 4.75 -16.02 -4.40
C ARG A 142 3.69 -15.19 -5.13
N PRO A 143 3.73 -15.18 -6.48
CA PRO A 143 2.84 -14.34 -7.26
C PRO A 143 1.38 -14.73 -7.04
N LEU A 144 0.57 -13.80 -6.53
CA LEU A 144 -0.89 -14.00 -6.48
C LEU A 144 -1.50 -13.75 -7.87
N PRO A 145 -2.55 -14.49 -8.24
CA PRO A 145 -3.24 -14.27 -9.51
C PRO A 145 -3.87 -12.87 -9.54
N ASP A 146 -3.88 -12.23 -10.71
CA ASP A 146 -4.68 -11.03 -10.97
C ASP A 146 -4.46 -9.83 -10.03
N ILE A 147 -3.28 -9.69 -9.41
CA ILE A 147 -2.91 -8.44 -8.71
C ILE A 147 -2.97 -7.25 -9.69
N GLY A 148 -2.51 -7.45 -10.92
CA GLY A 148 -2.50 -6.41 -11.95
C GLY A 148 -1.72 -5.16 -11.57
N TYR A 149 -0.56 -5.35 -10.94
CA TYR A 149 0.43 -4.30 -10.78
C TYR A 149 1.03 -3.95 -12.15
N THR A 150 0.42 -2.96 -12.83
CA THR A 150 0.82 -2.44 -14.14
C THR A 150 0.21 -1.06 -14.34
N PHE A 151 0.98 -0.10 -14.85
CA PHE A 151 0.48 1.24 -15.16
C PHE A 151 -0.22 1.33 -16.53
N THR A 152 -0.36 0.21 -17.24
CA THR A 152 -1.08 0.18 -18.52
C THR A 152 -2.59 0.06 -18.30
N LEU A 153 -3.28 1.20 -18.24
CA LEU A 153 -4.75 1.27 -18.19
C LEU A 153 -5.33 1.33 -19.62
N ARG A 154 -6.41 0.57 -19.86
CA ARG A 154 -7.16 0.50 -21.11
C ARG A 154 -8.41 1.38 -21.02
N ARG A 155 -8.99 1.73 -22.16
CA ARG A 155 -10.25 2.51 -22.21
C ARG A 155 -11.38 1.89 -21.37
N ALA A 156 -11.50 0.56 -21.36
CA ALA A 156 -12.50 -0.13 -20.56
C ALA A 156 -12.30 0.04 -19.03
N ASP A 157 -11.05 0.21 -18.57
CA ASP A 157 -10.74 0.40 -17.15
C ASP A 157 -11.31 1.74 -16.66
N TRP A 158 -11.21 2.80 -17.48
CA TRP A 158 -11.77 4.11 -17.17
C TRP A 158 -13.29 4.09 -17.01
N GLY A 159 -13.99 3.25 -17.78
CA GLY A 159 -15.43 3.04 -17.59
C GLY A 159 -15.76 2.40 -16.24
N ALA A 160 -14.91 1.49 -15.73
CA ALA A 160 -15.08 0.94 -14.39
C ALA A 160 -14.76 1.99 -13.32
N ILE A 161 -13.64 2.71 -13.45
CA ILE A 161 -13.24 3.79 -12.53
C ILE A 161 -14.37 4.82 -12.37
N GLY A 162 -14.92 5.32 -13.49
CA GLY A 162 -16.00 6.31 -13.46
C GLY A 162 -17.28 5.79 -12.80
N ARG A 163 -17.69 4.53 -13.07
CA ARG A 163 -18.85 3.92 -12.40
C ARG A 163 -18.64 3.73 -10.90
N ALA A 164 -17.44 3.35 -10.49
CA ALA A 164 -17.11 3.17 -9.07
C ALA A 164 -17.15 4.51 -8.32
N LEU A 165 -16.53 5.56 -8.89
CA LEU A 165 -16.58 6.92 -8.34
C LEU A 165 -18.01 7.45 -8.25
N GLY A 166 -18.80 7.30 -9.32
CA GLY A 166 -20.20 7.73 -9.32
C GLY A 166 -21.05 7.00 -8.27
N ALA A 167 -20.95 5.66 -8.21
CA ALA A 167 -21.68 4.86 -7.24
C ALA A 167 -21.27 5.20 -5.80
N TYR A 168 -19.98 5.41 -5.56
CA TYR A 168 -19.48 5.84 -4.26
C TYR A 168 -20.03 7.22 -3.86
N LEU A 169 -19.95 8.20 -4.76
CA LEU A 169 -20.41 9.57 -4.51
C LEU A 169 -21.89 9.61 -4.14
N LEU A 170 -22.73 8.83 -4.82
CA LEU A 170 -24.17 8.76 -4.56
C LEU A 170 -24.53 8.30 -3.15
N VAL A 171 -23.66 7.50 -2.50
CA VAL A 171 -23.89 6.98 -1.15
C VAL A 171 -23.12 7.79 -0.11
N ALA A 172 -21.84 8.05 -0.35
CA ALA A 172 -20.95 8.68 0.60
C ALA A 172 -21.25 10.17 0.80
N LEU A 173 -21.66 10.90 -0.24
CA LEU A 173 -21.93 12.33 -0.11
C LEU A 173 -23.16 12.61 0.77
N PRO A 174 -24.34 12.00 0.54
CA PRO A 174 -25.48 12.22 1.44
C PRO A 174 -25.20 11.76 2.86
N LEU A 175 -24.58 10.59 3.03
CA LEU A 175 -24.26 10.04 4.35
C LEU A 175 -23.28 10.95 5.10
N GLY A 176 -22.17 11.31 4.47
CA GLY A 176 -21.13 12.11 5.09
C GLY A 176 -21.58 13.53 5.43
N LEU A 177 -22.41 14.15 4.60
CA LEU A 177 -23.01 15.46 4.91
C LEU A 177 -24.04 15.36 6.04
N ALA A 178 -24.89 14.32 6.03
CA ALA A 178 -25.92 14.12 7.05
C ALA A 178 -25.32 13.86 8.44
N THR A 179 -24.18 13.17 8.52
CA THR A 179 -23.46 12.94 9.77
C THR A 179 -22.48 14.07 10.12
N ARG A 180 -22.29 15.06 9.24
CA ARG A 180 -21.22 16.08 9.34
C ARG A 180 -19.80 15.49 9.39
N PHE A 181 -19.63 14.29 8.87
CA PHE A 181 -18.30 13.72 8.61
C PHE A 181 -17.63 14.41 7.42
N LEU A 182 -18.42 14.80 6.42
CA LEU A 182 -17.99 15.66 5.32
C LEU A 182 -18.53 17.06 5.60
N VAL A 183 -17.63 18.04 5.64
CA VAL A 183 -17.98 19.46 5.74
C VAL A 183 -17.48 20.11 4.47
N ILE A 184 -18.35 20.84 3.78
CA ILE A 184 -17.93 21.59 2.58
C ILE A 184 -17.04 22.74 3.05
N ASP A 185 -15.73 22.52 2.95
CA ASP A 185 -14.70 23.51 3.19
C ASP A 185 -13.72 23.45 2.02
N LEU A 186 -13.75 24.49 1.20
CA LEU A 186 -12.92 24.56 0.01
C LEU A 186 -11.54 25.02 0.45
N ALA A 187 -10.58 24.09 0.43
CA ALA A 187 -9.19 24.42 0.69
C ALA A 187 -8.74 25.58 -0.22
N PRO A 188 -7.92 26.52 0.27
CA PRO A 188 -7.35 27.57 -0.56
C PRO A 188 -6.66 26.97 -1.79
N PHE A 189 -6.96 27.53 -2.96
CA PHE A 189 -6.36 27.05 -4.21
C PHE A 189 -4.85 27.31 -4.20
N ASP A 190 -4.07 26.24 -4.30
CA ASP A 190 -2.61 26.27 -4.45
C ASP A 190 -2.26 25.36 -5.62
N ALA A 191 -1.99 25.96 -6.78
CA ALA A 191 -1.72 25.23 -8.01
C ALA A 191 -0.60 24.19 -7.85
N GLY A 192 0.46 24.50 -7.10
CA GLY A 192 1.59 23.60 -6.89
C GLY A 192 1.23 22.42 -6.01
N ARG A 193 0.62 22.69 -4.86
CA ARG A 193 0.16 21.64 -3.92
C ARG A 193 -0.91 20.76 -4.56
N TRP A 194 -1.86 21.33 -5.27
CA TRP A 194 -2.96 20.59 -5.89
C TRP A 194 -2.48 19.73 -7.06
N LEU A 195 -1.55 20.23 -7.87
CA LEU A 195 -0.95 19.47 -8.97
C LEU A 195 -0.20 18.23 -8.47
N LEU A 196 0.48 18.33 -7.32
CA LEU A 196 1.27 17.24 -6.74
C LEU A 196 0.49 16.33 -5.78
N ALA A 197 -0.58 16.82 -5.15
CA ALA A 197 -1.33 16.07 -4.13
C ALA A 197 -1.91 14.76 -4.69
N TRP A 198 -2.54 14.81 -5.86
CA TRP A 198 -3.11 13.60 -6.48
C TRP A 198 -2.04 12.57 -6.87
N PRO A 199 -0.98 12.89 -7.65
CA PRO A 199 0.00 11.88 -8.05
C PRO A 199 0.80 11.34 -6.86
N LEU A 200 1.13 12.17 -5.86
CA LEU A 200 1.82 11.71 -4.65
C LEU A 200 0.90 10.83 -3.79
N GLY A 201 -0.36 11.23 -3.57
CA GLY A 201 -1.35 10.40 -2.89
C GLY A 201 -1.62 9.08 -3.62
N TYR A 202 -1.66 9.10 -4.95
CA TYR A 202 -1.77 7.90 -5.77
C TYR A 202 -0.59 6.95 -5.58
N LEU A 203 0.64 7.44 -5.70
CA LEU A 203 1.85 6.61 -5.64
C LEU A 203 2.21 6.16 -4.22
N PHE A 204 2.01 6.99 -3.21
CA PHE A 204 2.58 6.74 -1.88
C PHE A 204 1.53 6.41 -0.81
N THR A 205 0.24 6.59 -1.10
CA THR A 205 -0.86 6.24 -0.18
C THR A 205 -1.77 5.19 -0.81
N ALA A 206 -2.48 5.55 -1.87
CA ALA A 206 -3.50 4.71 -2.46
C ALA A 206 -2.93 3.40 -3.03
N LEU A 207 -1.90 3.46 -3.88
CA LEU A 207 -1.36 2.26 -4.53
C LEU A 207 -0.76 1.24 -3.54
N PRO A 208 0.01 1.65 -2.51
CA PRO A 208 0.40 0.76 -1.41
C PRO A 208 -0.77 0.10 -0.69
N GLU A 209 -1.79 0.86 -0.32
CA GLU A 209 -2.97 0.30 0.35
C GLU A 209 -3.75 -0.64 -0.57
N GLU A 210 -3.94 -0.29 -1.84
CA GLU A 210 -4.58 -1.17 -2.81
C GLU A 210 -3.80 -2.45 -3.07
N LEU A 211 -2.46 -2.41 -3.00
CA LEU A 211 -1.64 -3.62 -3.03
C LEU A 211 -2.00 -4.54 -1.85
N LEU A 212 -2.02 -4.01 -0.62
CA LEU A 212 -2.31 -4.80 0.58
C LEU A 212 -3.76 -5.30 0.60
N PHE A 213 -4.73 -4.39 0.48
CA PHE A 213 -6.14 -4.71 0.67
C PHE A 213 -6.75 -5.43 -0.53
N ARG A 214 -6.41 -5.03 -1.76
CA ARG A 214 -7.05 -5.60 -2.97
C ARG A 214 -6.18 -6.70 -3.56
N GLY A 215 -4.90 -6.40 -3.75
CA GLY A 215 -3.92 -7.34 -4.29
C GLY A 215 -3.71 -8.57 -3.41
N VAL A 216 -3.75 -8.42 -2.08
CA VAL A 216 -3.45 -9.52 -1.14
C VAL A 216 -4.69 -9.97 -0.37
N ILE A 217 -5.27 -9.12 0.49
CA ILE A 217 -6.34 -9.54 1.41
C ILE A 217 -7.60 -9.97 0.66
N GLN A 218 -8.16 -9.09 -0.18
CA GLN A 218 -9.34 -9.39 -0.97
C GLN A 218 -9.09 -10.55 -1.93
N ASN A 219 -7.95 -10.57 -2.63
CA ASN A 219 -7.57 -11.66 -3.53
C ASN A 219 -7.62 -13.04 -2.84
N GLN A 220 -7.03 -13.13 -1.65
CA GLN A 220 -7.01 -14.37 -0.87
C GLN A 220 -8.40 -14.72 -0.32
N LEU A 221 -9.21 -13.73 0.08
CA LEU A 221 -10.61 -13.94 0.46
C LEU A 221 -11.45 -14.50 -0.69
N HIS A 222 -11.29 -14.00 -1.93
CA HIS A 222 -11.96 -14.54 -3.12
C HIS A 222 -11.61 -16.01 -3.31
N GLY A 223 -10.32 -16.34 -3.26
CA GLY A 223 -9.85 -17.72 -3.38
C GLY A 223 -10.32 -18.64 -2.25
N ARG A 224 -10.49 -18.12 -1.03
CA ARG A 224 -10.90 -18.91 0.14
C ARG A 224 -12.41 -19.14 0.25
N LEU A 225 -13.20 -18.09 -0.01
CA LEU A 225 -14.65 -18.09 0.22
C LEU A 225 -15.44 -18.55 -1.01
N ARG A 226 -14.87 -18.42 -2.22
CA ARG A 226 -15.54 -18.72 -3.51
C ARG A 226 -16.90 -18.02 -3.67
N ARG A 227 -17.13 -16.93 -2.92
CA ARG A 227 -18.32 -16.08 -2.93
C ARG A 227 -17.87 -14.64 -3.11
N GLU A 228 -17.90 -14.17 -4.36
CA GLU A 228 -17.24 -12.92 -4.74
C GLU A 228 -17.72 -11.71 -3.94
N TRP A 229 -19.04 -11.57 -3.75
CA TRP A 229 -19.62 -10.45 -3.02
C TRP A 229 -19.34 -10.51 -1.53
N LEU A 230 -19.29 -11.72 -0.95
CA LEU A 230 -18.92 -11.90 0.45
C LEU A 230 -17.44 -11.56 0.67
N ALA A 231 -16.55 -12.00 -0.22
CA ALA A 231 -15.14 -11.65 -0.16
C ALA A 231 -14.91 -10.14 -0.29
N LEU A 232 -15.65 -9.47 -1.19
CA LEU A 232 -15.63 -8.01 -1.31
C LEU A 232 -16.13 -7.34 -0.02
N ALA A 233 -17.26 -7.77 0.52
CA ALA A 233 -17.83 -7.19 1.75
C ALA A 233 -16.87 -7.34 2.95
N VAL A 234 -16.30 -8.53 3.14
CA VAL A 234 -15.33 -8.77 4.22
C VAL A 234 -14.07 -7.93 4.02
N ALA A 235 -13.53 -7.84 2.80
CA ALA A 235 -12.35 -7.01 2.52
C ALA A 235 -12.63 -5.52 2.76
N ALA A 236 -13.82 -5.04 2.40
CA ALA A 236 -14.24 -3.66 2.65
C ALA A 236 -14.39 -3.37 4.14
N VAL A 237 -14.94 -4.30 4.93
CA VAL A 237 -15.00 -4.17 6.40
C VAL A 237 -13.60 -4.14 7.00
N VAL A 238 -12.69 -5.04 6.58
CA VAL A 238 -11.29 -5.03 7.05
C VAL A 238 -10.60 -3.71 6.73
N PHE A 239 -10.81 -3.17 5.52
CA PHE A 239 -10.31 -1.86 5.13
C PHE A 239 -10.94 -0.73 5.97
N GLY A 240 -12.23 -0.78 6.27
CA GLY A 240 -12.85 0.22 7.16
C GLY A 240 -12.25 0.19 8.57
N LEU A 241 -12.15 -1.01 9.15
CA LEU A 241 -11.62 -1.20 10.50
C LEU A 241 -10.13 -0.80 10.62
N SER A 242 -9.36 -0.87 9.53
CA SER A 242 -7.96 -0.41 9.55
C SER A 242 -7.82 1.11 9.67
N HIS A 243 -8.91 1.87 9.60
CA HIS A 243 -8.89 3.34 9.68
C HIS A 243 -9.58 3.87 10.96
N LEU A 244 -9.79 3.02 11.98
CA LEU A 244 -10.41 3.44 13.24
C LEU A 244 -9.57 4.47 14.02
N ASN A 245 -8.27 4.55 13.75
CA ASN A 245 -7.33 5.53 14.32
C ASN A 245 -7.22 6.81 13.49
N ASN A 246 -7.97 6.95 12.39
CA ASN A 246 -7.90 8.17 11.59
C ASN A 246 -8.71 9.28 12.27
N ALA A 247 -8.01 10.32 12.70
CA ALA A 247 -8.61 11.48 13.31
C ALA A 247 -9.54 12.21 12.32
N THR A 248 -10.70 12.64 12.81
CA THR A 248 -11.61 13.53 12.10
C THR A 248 -12.23 14.48 13.11
N PRO A 249 -12.21 15.80 12.88
CA PRO A 249 -12.81 16.76 13.80
C PRO A 249 -14.27 16.40 14.14
N GLY A 250 -14.60 16.41 15.43
CA GLY A 250 -15.93 16.07 15.92
C GLY A 250 -16.21 14.58 16.13
N TYR A 251 -15.26 13.69 15.83
CA TYR A 251 -15.41 12.24 16.04
C TYR A 251 -14.39 11.71 17.06
N PRO A 252 -14.81 10.96 18.09
CA PRO A 252 -13.89 10.36 19.05
C PRO A 252 -13.14 9.18 18.44
N GLU A 253 -11.96 8.87 18.99
CA GLU A 253 -11.26 7.63 18.72
C GLU A 253 -11.76 6.51 19.65
N PRO A 254 -12.03 5.28 19.15
CA PRO A 254 -11.93 4.85 17.76
C PRO A 254 -13.02 5.45 16.86
N ASN A 255 -12.61 5.96 15.70
CA ASN A 255 -13.46 6.70 14.76
C ASN A 255 -14.27 5.75 13.87
N TRP A 256 -15.38 5.25 14.43
CA TRP A 256 -16.30 4.34 13.74
C TRP A 256 -16.91 4.93 12.47
N MET A 257 -17.13 6.25 12.44
CA MET A 257 -17.66 6.89 11.23
C MET A 257 -16.65 6.86 10.09
N TYR A 258 -15.38 7.12 10.38
CA TYR A 258 -14.31 6.94 9.40
C TYR A 258 -14.27 5.50 8.91
N ALA A 259 -14.37 4.52 9.82
CA ALA A 259 -14.39 3.11 9.42
C ALA A 259 -15.57 2.77 8.49
N VAL A 260 -16.76 3.31 8.73
CA VAL A 260 -17.92 3.14 7.83
C VAL A 260 -17.67 3.79 6.47
N MET A 261 -17.20 5.03 6.45
CA MET A 261 -16.95 5.77 5.22
C MET A 261 -15.83 5.12 4.39
N ALA A 262 -14.75 4.69 5.04
CA ALA A 262 -13.66 3.93 4.44
C ALA A 262 -14.15 2.56 3.93
N ALA A 263 -15.02 1.85 4.66
CA ALA A 263 -15.58 0.59 4.17
C ALA A 263 -16.43 0.80 2.90
N LEU A 264 -17.25 1.85 2.83
CA LEU A 264 -18.02 2.20 1.62
C LEU A 264 -17.10 2.50 0.45
N ALA A 265 -16.04 3.29 0.67
CA ALA A 265 -15.02 3.54 -0.33
C ALA A 265 -14.34 2.23 -0.76
N GLY A 266 -14.09 1.37 0.21
CA GLY A 266 -13.44 0.10 0.01
C GLY A 266 -14.23 -0.89 -0.84
N VAL A 267 -15.57 -0.81 -0.82
CA VAL A 267 -16.43 -1.54 -1.77
C VAL A 267 -16.19 -1.05 -3.20
N ALA A 268 -16.11 0.27 -3.42
CA ALA A 268 -15.86 0.84 -4.75
C ALA A 268 -14.47 0.47 -5.29
N TYR A 269 -13.45 0.53 -4.44
CA TYR A 269 -12.08 0.14 -4.77
C TYR A 269 -12.02 -1.36 -5.12
N GLY A 270 -12.53 -2.20 -4.21
CA GLY A 270 -12.54 -3.65 -4.39
C GLY A 270 -13.36 -4.13 -5.59
N TRP A 271 -14.46 -3.44 -5.91
CA TRP A 271 -15.23 -3.70 -7.13
C TRP A 271 -14.44 -3.30 -8.38
N THR A 272 -13.75 -2.15 -8.36
CA THR A 272 -12.91 -1.68 -9.48
C THR A 272 -11.78 -2.67 -9.78
N TRP A 273 -11.08 -3.13 -8.74
CA TRP A 273 -10.07 -4.17 -8.88
C TRP A 273 -10.66 -5.45 -9.49
N ARG A 274 -11.82 -5.92 -9.01
CA ARG A 274 -12.49 -7.11 -9.57
C ARG A 274 -12.86 -6.95 -11.05
N ARG A 275 -13.28 -5.75 -11.48
CA ARG A 275 -13.69 -5.50 -12.87
C ARG A 275 -12.52 -5.32 -13.83
N THR A 276 -11.40 -4.82 -13.34
CA THR A 276 -10.23 -4.47 -14.18
C THR A 276 -9.09 -5.48 -14.06
N GLY A 277 -9.06 -6.24 -12.97
CA GLY A 277 -7.94 -7.08 -12.57
C GLY A 277 -6.69 -6.28 -12.23
N LYS A 278 -6.81 -5.00 -11.81
CA LYS A 278 -5.68 -4.07 -11.63
C LYS A 278 -5.79 -3.25 -10.36
N ILE A 279 -4.83 -3.42 -9.45
CA ILE A 279 -4.73 -2.56 -8.25
C ILE A 279 -4.42 -1.11 -8.61
N THR A 280 -3.76 -0.86 -9.75
CA THR A 280 -3.50 0.51 -10.24
C THR A 280 -4.78 1.24 -10.64
N ALA A 281 -5.77 0.55 -11.22
CA ALA A 281 -7.08 1.14 -11.50
C ALA A 281 -7.86 1.42 -10.21
N SER A 282 -7.79 0.49 -9.25
CA SER A 282 -8.36 0.68 -7.91
C SER A 282 -7.74 1.90 -7.21
N ALA A 283 -6.43 2.05 -7.32
CA ALA A 283 -5.68 3.14 -6.72
C ALA A 283 -6.04 4.50 -7.33
N VAL A 284 -6.45 4.55 -8.61
CA VAL A 284 -7.00 5.78 -9.20
C VAL A 284 -8.28 6.20 -8.49
N VAL A 285 -9.22 5.26 -8.29
CA VAL A 285 -10.48 5.55 -7.58
C VAL A 285 -10.17 6.03 -6.16
N HIS A 286 -9.29 5.32 -5.45
CA HIS A 286 -8.88 5.65 -4.10
C HIS A 286 -8.21 7.03 -4.01
N ALA A 287 -7.19 7.29 -4.81
CA ALA A 287 -6.50 8.59 -4.82
C ALA A 287 -7.46 9.74 -5.15
N THR A 288 -8.41 9.54 -6.08
CA THR A 288 -9.42 10.55 -6.41
C THR A 288 -10.38 10.80 -5.24
N VAL A 289 -10.81 9.75 -4.51
CA VAL A 289 -11.62 9.93 -3.30
C VAL A 289 -10.86 10.73 -2.25
N ASN A 290 -9.61 10.35 -1.94
CA ASN A 290 -8.80 11.05 -0.94
C ASN A 290 -8.53 12.50 -1.35
N PHE A 291 -8.27 12.74 -2.64
CA PHE A 291 -8.04 14.07 -3.18
C PHE A 291 -9.27 14.96 -3.06
N VAL A 292 -10.45 14.46 -3.45
CA VAL A 292 -11.73 15.19 -3.31
C VAL A 292 -12.04 15.46 -1.85
N TRP A 293 -11.86 14.47 -0.98
CA TRP A 293 -12.08 14.61 0.46
C TRP A 293 -11.18 15.65 1.09
N GLY A 294 -9.87 15.53 0.88
CA GLY A 294 -8.88 16.41 1.51
C GLY A 294 -8.84 17.83 0.97
N LEU A 295 -9.43 18.11 -0.21
CA LEU A 295 -9.46 19.45 -0.80
C LEU A 295 -10.80 20.16 -0.71
N LEU A 296 -11.90 19.41 -0.77
CA LEU A 296 -13.25 20.00 -0.92
C LEU A 296 -14.15 19.72 0.29
N LEU A 297 -13.81 18.72 1.11
CA LEU A 297 -14.72 18.16 2.10
C LEU A 297 -14.07 17.94 3.48
N SER A 298 -12.91 18.56 3.73
CA SER A 298 -12.19 18.45 4.99
C SER A 298 -12.79 19.40 6.02
N GLY A 299 -13.50 18.86 7.02
CA GLY A 299 -13.77 19.59 8.27
C GLY A 299 -12.58 19.56 9.20
#